data_AF-A0A2U8FK73-F1
#
_entry.id   AF-A0A2U8FK73-F1
#
_cell.length_a   1.000
_cell.length_b   1.000
_cell.length_c   1.000
_cell.angle_alpha   90.00
_cell.angle_beta   90.00
_cell.angle_gamma   90.00
#
_symmetry.space_group_name_H-M   'P 1'
#
loop_
_entity.id
_entity.type
_entity.pdbx_description
1 polymer ?
#
loop_
_entity_poly.entity_id
_entity_poly.type
_entity_poly.pdbx_seq_one_letter_code
_entity_poly.pdbx_strand_id
1 'polypeptide(L)'
;MATKYKWLNGYSTSLNAKLSSTDGLLPIDDAATLATKLDADHTYLVINDGTGAEIVKAIAFGNQVKIERGKDGTEAKTFPTGSCVKWEVTKQGVTETVCNSDFSCCDFDENCCGKQSGCGCG
;
A
#
# COMPACT_ATOMS: atom_id res chain seq x y z
N MET A 1 5.09 1.45 17.18
CA MET A 1 4.67 0.04 16.96
C MET A 1 4.68 -0.22 15.47
N ALA A 2 5.08 -1.41 15.02
CA ALA A 2 5.03 -1.74 13.59
C ALA A 2 3.57 -1.96 13.17
N THR A 3 3.14 -1.33 12.08
CA THR A 3 1.80 -1.50 11.49
C THR A 3 1.75 -2.84 10.73
N LYS A 4 0.64 -3.57 10.79
CA LYS A 4 0.48 -4.83 10.03
C LYS A 4 -0.24 -4.56 8.71
N TYR A 5 0.01 -5.41 7.71
CA TYR A 5 -0.73 -5.35 6.46
C TYR A 5 -2.16 -5.92 6.63
N LYS A 6 -3.16 -5.19 6.13
CA LYS A 6 -4.57 -5.60 6.08
C LYS A 6 -5.05 -5.82 4.66
N TRP A 7 -5.69 -6.96 4.45
CA TRP A 7 -6.43 -7.29 3.24
C TRP A 7 -7.80 -6.58 3.26
N LEU A 8 -8.10 -5.83 2.20
CA LEU A 8 -9.39 -5.13 2.04
C LEU A 8 -10.15 -5.64 0.82
N ASN A 9 -10.33 -6.96 0.71
CA ASN A 9 -10.99 -7.61 -0.41
C ASN A 9 -12.32 -6.91 -0.78
N GLY A 10 -12.44 -6.49 -2.04
CA GLY A 10 -13.62 -5.81 -2.56
C GLY A 10 -13.72 -4.31 -2.25
N TYR A 11 -12.72 -3.71 -1.60
CA TYR A 11 -12.69 -2.27 -1.39
C TYR A 11 -12.47 -1.51 -2.69
N SER A 12 -13.35 -0.55 -2.98
CA SER A 12 -13.27 0.36 -4.12
C SER A 12 -13.98 1.67 -3.78
N THR A 13 -13.40 2.78 -4.24
CA THR A 13 -13.93 4.15 -4.13
C THR A 13 -13.38 5.00 -5.28
N SER A 14 -13.61 6.31 -5.25
CA SER A 14 -13.03 7.26 -6.20
C SER A 14 -12.52 8.51 -5.51
N LEU A 15 -11.55 9.19 -6.13
CA LEU A 15 -11.05 10.46 -5.63
C LEU A 15 -12.15 11.53 -5.72
N ASN A 16 -12.44 12.21 -4.61
CA ASN A 16 -13.39 13.34 -4.57
C ASN A 16 -12.72 14.70 -4.87
N ALA A 17 -11.39 14.74 -4.92
CA ALA A 17 -10.59 15.88 -5.34
C ALA A 17 -9.36 15.43 -6.13
N LYS A 18 -8.70 16.38 -6.82
CA LYS A 18 -7.40 16.13 -7.45
C LYS A 18 -6.39 15.70 -6.39
N LEU A 19 -5.65 14.62 -6.68
CA LEU A 19 -4.51 14.19 -5.87
C LEU A 19 -3.23 14.53 -6.64
N SER A 20 -2.48 15.54 -6.20
CA SER A 20 -1.17 15.89 -6.76
C SER A 20 -0.11 14.85 -6.43
N SER A 21 1.02 14.84 -7.14
CA SER A 21 2.14 13.90 -6.87
C SER A 21 2.81 14.09 -5.50
N THR A 22 2.59 15.23 -4.84
CA THR A 22 3.15 15.54 -3.51
C THR A 22 2.16 15.37 -2.37
N ASP A 23 0.88 15.13 -2.67
CA ASP A 23 -0.16 15.01 -1.64
C ASP A 23 0.02 13.71 -0.85
N GLY A 24 -0.11 13.84 0.48
CA GLY A 24 0.00 12.74 1.44
C GLY A 24 -1.32 12.36 2.11
N LEU A 25 -2.43 13.01 1.76
CA LEU A 25 -3.77 12.64 2.21
C LEU A 25 -4.58 12.14 1.02
N LEU A 26 -5.31 11.05 1.20
CA LEU A 26 -6.16 10.46 0.17
C LEU A 26 -7.54 11.15 0.16
N PRO A 27 -7.88 11.93 -0.89
CA PRO A 27 -9.15 12.64 -0.95
C PRO A 27 -10.26 11.70 -1.45
N ILE A 28 -10.95 11.04 -0.53
CA ILE A 28 -12.07 10.12 -0.80
C ILE A 28 -13.23 10.40 0.18
N ASP A 29 -14.47 10.10 -0.22
CA ASP A 29 -15.65 10.38 0.62
C ASP A 29 -15.74 9.48 1.85
N ASP A 30 -15.26 8.23 1.73
CA ASP A 30 -15.32 7.21 2.77
C ASP A 30 -14.06 7.13 3.63
N ALA A 31 -13.24 8.20 3.67
CA ALA A 31 -11.96 8.23 4.40
C ALA A 31 -12.08 7.79 5.87
N ALA A 32 -13.12 8.24 6.58
CA ALA A 32 -13.36 7.84 7.97
C ALA A 32 -13.68 6.35 8.11
N THR A 33 -14.46 5.79 7.18
CA THR A 33 -14.78 4.36 7.16
C THR A 33 -13.54 3.52 6.85
N LEU A 34 -12.72 3.96 5.89
CA LEU A 34 -11.46 3.30 5.57
C LEU A 34 -10.49 3.37 6.76
N ALA A 35 -10.35 4.54 7.40
CA ALA A 35 -9.50 4.72 8.58
C ALA A 35 -9.91 3.77 9.73
N THR A 36 -11.22 3.63 10.00
CA THR A 36 -11.72 2.67 11.00
C THR A 36 -11.42 1.21 10.63
N LYS A 37 -11.50 0.84 9.34
CA LYS A 37 -11.12 -0.51 8.90
C LYS A 37 -9.63 -0.78 9.08
N LEU A 38 -8.79 0.22 8.84
CA LEU A 38 -7.34 0.15 9.01
C LEU A 38 -6.95 0.14 10.49
N ASP A 39 -7.60 0.91 11.36
CA ASP A 39 -7.22 1.08 12.77
C ASP A 39 -5.75 1.52 12.89
N ALA A 40 -4.86 0.75 13.54
CA ALA A 40 -3.43 1.04 13.60
C ALA A 40 -2.61 0.41 12.46
N ASP A 41 -3.25 -0.27 11.52
CA ASP A 41 -2.62 -1.04 10.45
C ASP A 41 -2.57 -0.27 9.12
N HIS A 42 -2.00 -0.90 8.09
CA HIS A 42 -1.92 -0.32 6.75
C HIS A 42 -2.44 -1.28 5.68
N THR A 43 -2.68 -0.74 4.50
CA THR A 43 -2.96 -1.55 3.30
C THR A 43 -2.27 -0.92 2.09
N TYR A 44 -2.35 -1.60 0.95
CA TYR A 44 -1.94 -1.06 -0.34
C TYR A 44 -3.16 -0.83 -1.21
N LEU A 45 -3.25 0.35 -1.81
CA LEU A 45 -4.32 0.73 -2.72
C LEU A 45 -3.72 1.07 -4.07
N VAL A 46 -4.43 0.69 -5.13
CA VAL A 46 -4.14 1.07 -6.51
C VAL A 46 -5.02 2.27 -6.87
N ILE A 47 -4.38 3.36 -7.27
CA ILE A 47 -5.04 4.53 -7.86
C ILE A 47 -4.88 4.46 -9.37
N ASN A 48 -5.96 4.56 -10.14
CA ASN A 48 -5.95 4.42 -11.59
C ASN A 48 -6.91 5.42 -12.26
N ASP A 49 -6.43 6.15 -13.27
CA ASP A 49 -7.19 7.14 -14.07
C ASP A 49 -7.50 6.67 -15.50
N GLY A 50 -7.24 5.41 -15.83
CA GLY A 50 -7.36 4.83 -17.17
C GLY A 50 -6.12 5.00 -18.05
N THR A 51 -5.20 5.91 -17.69
CA THR A 51 -3.96 6.17 -18.44
C THR A 51 -2.70 5.71 -17.71
N GLY A 52 -2.77 5.55 -16.39
CA GLY A 52 -1.73 4.92 -15.61
C GLY A 52 -2.17 4.65 -14.18
N ALA A 53 -1.37 3.89 -13.46
CA ALA A 53 -1.66 3.47 -12.09
C ALA A 53 -0.51 3.80 -11.14
N GLU A 54 -0.85 4.00 -9.88
CA GLU A 54 0.10 4.14 -8.77
C GLU A 54 -0.37 3.25 -7.62
N ILE A 55 0.58 2.58 -6.97
CA ILE A 55 0.33 1.84 -5.73
C ILE A 55 0.77 2.72 -4.56
N VAL A 56 -0.13 2.92 -3.60
CA VAL A 56 0.13 3.71 -2.40
C VAL A 56 -0.04 2.86 -1.15
N LYS A 57 0.77 3.12 -0.12
CA LYS A 57 0.54 2.57 1.23
C LYS A 57 -0.42 3.48 1.97
N ALA A 58 -1.59 2.99 2.34
CA ALA A 58 -2.62 3.73 3.06
C ALA A 58 -2.61 3.40 4.55
N ILE A 59 -2.64 4.42 5.40
CA ILE A 59 -2.53 4.35 6.86
C ILE A 59 -3.62 5.25 7.47
N ALA A 60 -4.29 4.79 8.53
CA ALA A 60 -5.25 5.63 9.24
C ALA A 60 -4.56 6.83 9.91
N PHE A 61 -5.21 7.99 9.87
CA PHE A 61 -4.78 9.20 10.55
C PHE A 61 -6.03 9.95 11.06
N GLY A 62 -6.48 9.61 12.27
CA GLY A 62 -7.78 10.07 12.77
C GLY A 62 -8.91 9.60 11.86
N ASN A 63 -9.73 10.53 11.38
CA ASN A 63 -10.81 10.25 10.41
C ASN A 63 -10.36 10.39 8.94
N GLN A 64 -9.06 10.47 8.69
CA GLN A 64 -8.47 10.60 7.37
C GLN A 64 -7.56 9.41 7.06
N VAL A 65 -7.13 9.33 5.80
CA VAL A 65 -6.19 8.31 5.34
C VAL A 65 -4.95 9.02 4.81
N LYS A 66 -3.82 8.77 5.46
CA LYS A 66 -2.50 9.19 4.99
C LYS A 66 -2.00 8.17 3.98
N ILE A 67 -1.33 8.65 2.94
CA ILE A 67 -0.72 7.82 1.91
C ILE A 67 0.79 8.05 1.82
N GLU A 68 1.52 6.96 1.66
CA GLU A 68 2.89 6.98 1.14
C GLU A 68 2.88 6.55 -0.32
N ARG A 69 3.47 7.37 -1.17
CA ARG A 69 3.38 7.31 -2.64
C ARG A 69 4.39 6.33 -3.25
N GLY A 70 4.16 5.95 -4.51
CA GLY A 70 5.12 5.24 -5.35
C GLY A 70 5.62 3.91 -4.78
N LYS A 71 4.70 3.03 -4.36
CA LYS A 71 5.04 1.69 -3.86
C LYS A 71 5.11 0.70 -5.02
N ASP A 72 5.73 -0.46 -4.78
CA ASP A 72 5.84 -1.55 -5.76
C ASP A 72 6.43 -1.12 -7.13
N GLY A 73 7.41 -0.22 -7.10
CA GLY A 73 8.08 0.26 -8.32
C GLY A 73 7.23 1.21 -9.16
N THR A 74 6.06 1.63 -8.67
CA THR A 74 5.30 2.73 -9.26
C THR A 74 5.85 4.08 -8.84
N GLU A 75 5.50 5.14 -9.56
CA GLU A 75 5.93 6.50 -9.27
C GLU A 75 4.76 7.39 -8.84
N ALA A 76 5.06 8.37 -7.99
CA ALA A 76 4.07 9.33 -7.55
C ALA A 76 3.61 10.22 -8.72
N LYS A 77 2.33 10.18 -9.09
CA LYS A 77 1.78 11.03 -10.14
C LYS A 77 0.55 11.84 -9.72
N THR A 78 0.14 12.78 -10.56
CA THR A 78 -1.10 13.52 -10.36
C THR A 78 -2.27 12.73 -10.91
N PHE A 79 -3.34 12.60 -10.12
CA PHE A 79 -4.59 11.96 -10.51
C PHE A 79 -5.74 12.98 -10.49
N PRO A 80 -6.59 13.02 -11.52
CA PRO A 80 -7.79 13.86 -11.53
C PRO A 80 -8.85 13.34 -10.54
N THR A 81 -9.77 14.23 -10.15
CA THR A 81 -11.02 13.84 -9.47
C THR A 81 -11.74 12.74 -10.27
N GLY A 82 -12.31 11.77 -9.58
CA GLY A 82 -12.99 10.62 -10.18
C GLY A 82 -12.08 9.44 -10.50
N SER A 83 -10.76 9.56 -10.34
CA SER A 83 -9.86 8.41 -10.49
C SER A 83 -10.24 7.29 -9.52
N CYS A 84 -10.18 6.05 -10.00
CA CYS A 84 -10.54 4.88 -9.21
C CYS A 84 -9.46 4.61 -8.15
N VAL A 85 -9.89 4.35 -6.92
CA VAL A 85 -9.04 3.87 -5.84
C VAL A 85 -9.58 2.52 -5.40
N LYS A 86 -8.78 1.47 -5.50
CA LYS A 86 -9.22 0.10 -5.18
C LYS A 86 -8.13 -0.67 -4.45
N TRP A 87 -8.57 -1.60 -3.63
CA TRP A 87 -7.66 -2.63 -3.13
C TRP A 87 -7.50 -3.71 -4.19
N GLU A 88 -6.26 -4.01 -4.55
CA GLU A 88 -5.89 -5.14 -5.40
C GLU A 88 -4.71 -5.86 -4.77
N VAL A 89 -4.48 -7.12 -5.18
CA VAL A 89 -3.31 -7.86 -4.75
C VAL A 89 -2.06 -7.18 -5.30
N THR A 90 -1.14 -6.82 -4.42
CA THR A 90 0.14 -6.18 -4.73
C THR A 90 1.30 -7.08 -4.33
N LYS A 91 2.48 -6.87 -4.93
CA LYS A 91 3.67 -7.65 -4.58
C LYS A 91 4.04 -7.40 -3.12
N GLN A 92 4.10 -6.14 -2.68
CA GLN A 92 4.35 -5.80 -1.28
C GLN A 92 3.31 -6.39 -0.33
N GLY A 93 2.01 -6.32 -0.66
CA GLY A 93 0.97 -6.90 0.19
C GLY A 93 1.12 -8.42 0.38
N VAL A 94 1.49 -9.14 -0.69
CA VAL A 94 1.79 -10.58 -0.62
C VAL A 94 3.06 -10.84 0.18
N THR A 95 4.13 -10.09 -0.09
CA THR A 95 5.38 -10.19 0.67
C THR A 95 5.13 -9.97 2.17
N GLU A 96 4.43 -8.92 2.58
CA GLU A 96 4.18 -8.69 4.01
C GLU A 96 3.23 -9.71 4.65
N THR A 97 2.42 -10.42 3.86
CA THR A 97 1.55 -11.49 4.36
C THR A 97 2.32 -12.79 4.55
N VAL A 98 3.16 -13.13 3.56
CA VAL A 98 3.82 -14.44 3.47
C VAL A 98 5.16 -14.42 4.20
N CYS A 99 5.91 -13.33 4.08
CA CYS A 99 7.24 -13.20 4.65
C CYS A 99 7.13 -12.84 6.13
N ASN A 100 7.41 -13.79 7.00
CA ASN A 100 7.35 -13.62 8.44
C ASN A 100 8.48 -14.41 9.12
N SER A 101 8.48 -14.50 10.45
CA SER A 101 9.50 -15.25 11.19
C SER A 101 9.58 -16.73 10.83
N ASP A 102 8.48 -17.28 10.32
CA ASP A 102 8.31 -18.70 10.03
C ASP A 102 8.53 -19.01 8.54
N PHE A 103 8.48 -17.99 7.67
CA PHE A 103 8.71 -18.11 6.23
C PHE A 103 9.59 -16.94 5.73
N SER A 104 10.86 -17.25 5.45
CA SER A 104 11.82 -16.29 4.92
C SER A 104 11.63 -16.14 3.41
N CYS A 105 11.20 -14.97 2.96
CA CYS A 105 11.15 -14.68 1.53
C CYS A 105 12.52 -14.38 0.91
N CYS A 106 13.61 -14.56 1.67
CA CYS A 106 14.95 -14.56 1.12
C CYS A 106 15.19 -15.73 0.15
N ASP A 107 14.35 -16.76 0.16
CA ASP A 107 14.46 -17.91 -0.75
C ASP A 107 14.13 -17.57 -2.22
N PHE A 108 13.54 -16.40 -2.48
CA PHE A 108 13.08 -15.97 -3.81
C PHE A 108 13.79 -14.71 -4.34
N ASP A 109 14.80 -14.19 -3.62
CA ASP A 109 15.60 -13.03 -4.04
C ASP A 109 17.09 -13.36 -3.88
N GLU A 110 17.81 -13.48 -5.01
CA GLU A 110 19.25 -13.78 -5.05
C GLU A 110 20.10 -12.79 -4.22
N ASN A 111 19.57 -11.61 -3.90
CA ASN A 111 20.28 -10.58 -3.14
C ASN A 111 20.00 -10.59 -1.62
N CYS A 112 19.17 -11.49 -1.11
CA CYS A 112 18.77 -11.47 0.30
C CYS A 112 19.86 -12.02 1.26
N CYS A 113 20.82 -12.81 0.75
CA CYS A 113 21.92 -13.37 1.55
C CYS A 113 22.86 -12.33 2.19
N GLY A 114 22.75 -11.04 1.84
CA GLY A 114 23.63 -9.98 2.36
C GLY A 114 23.21 -9.35 3.70
N LYS A 115 22.03 -9.65 4.26
CA LYS A 115 21.47 -8.88 5.41
C LYS A 115 20.95 -9.69 6.60
N GLN A 116 21.09 -11.02 6.61
CA GLN A 116 20.71 -11.83 7.76
C GLN A 116 21.95 -12.43 8.43
N SER A 117 22.10 -12.19 9.74
CA SER A 117 23.11 -12.81 10.61
C SER A 117 22.78 -14.29 10.90
N GLY A 118 22.64 -15.08 9.84
CA GLY A 118 22.22 -16.48 9.95
C GLY A 118 22.12 -17.27 8.63
N CYS A 119 22.20 -16.63 7.46
CA CYS A 119 22.31 -17.36 6.19
C CYS A 119 23.77 -17.78 5.96
N GLY A 120 24.15 -18.93 6.51
CA GLY A 120 25.37 -19.63 6.10
C GLY A 120 25.13 -20.32 4.76
N CYS A 121 25.60 -19.75 3.66
CA CYS A 121 25.81 -20.50 2.43
C CYS A 121 27.00 -21.44 2.67
N GLY A 122 26.71 -22.74 2.84
CA GLY A 122 27.68 -23.83 2.78
C GLY A 122 27.77 -24.40 1.37
#